data_AF-A0A7S3SYN6-F1
#
_entry.id   AF-A0A7S3SYN6-F1
#
_cell.length_a   1.000
_cell.length_b   1.000
_cell.length_c   1.000
_cell.angle_alpha   90.00
_cell.angle_beta   90.00
_cell.angle_gamma   90.00
#
_symmetry.space_group_name_H-M   'P 1'
#
loop_
_entity.id
_entity.type
_entity.pdbx_description
1 polymer ?
#
loop_
_entity_poly.entity_id
_entity_poly.type
_entity_poly.pdbx_seq_one_letter_code
_entity_poly.pdbx_strand_id
1 'polypeptide(L)'
;DGLLAVLPRSTVPGEVSSALLPMGDMNRLLAEESRELREKCTELSTAFPAGNAVASAAEAIRAVTLRHCTEVCGLWMEAVDYIEGMLRKQVIDAIGKEVSPADFADYMVFHNRKLFADAYAPSPFCFAVRRSPKHSPEGTVSIEQTAA
;
A
#
# COMPACT_ATOMS: atom_id res chain seq x y z
N ASP A 1 -15.80 30.22 -3.19
CA ASP A 1 -14.39 30.12 -2.73
C ASP A 1 -14.05 28.72 -2.20
N GLY A 2 -14.14 27.70 -3.05
CA GLY A 2 -13.79 26.32 -2.72
C GLY A 2 -12.74 25.82 -3.69
N LEU A 3 -11.47 26.01 -3.35
CA LEU A 3 -10.34 25.55 -4.14
C LEU A 3 -10.24 24.03 -3.98
N LEU A 4 -10.94 23.28 -4.85
CA LEU A 4 -10.74 21.84 -4.98
C LEU A 4 -9.37 21.64 -5.61
N ALA A 5 -8.40 21.29 -4.75
CA ALA A 5 -7.05 20.80 -5.03
C ALA A 5 -6.38 21.32 -6.32
N VAL A 6 -5.50 22.32 -6.18
CA VAL A 6 -4.54 22.69 -7.23
C VAL A 6 -3.16 22.17 -6.82
N LEU A 7 -2.53 21.37 -7.68
CA LEU A 7 -1.18 20.89 -7.42
C LEU A 7 -0.17 22.03 -7.69
N PRO A 8 0.79 22.28 -6.76
CA PRO A 8 1.81 23.30 -6.96
C PRO A 8 2.69 22.95 -8.16
N ARG A 9 3.10 23.96 -8.94
CA ARG A 9 3.99 23.77 -10.10
C ARG A 9 5.34 23.23 -9.63
N SER A 10 5.68 22.02 -10.07
CA SER A 10 7.04 21.47 -9.97
C SER A 10 7.97 22.24 -10.93
N THR A 11 9.04 22.84 -10.40
CA THR A 11 10.11 23.48 -11.17
C THR A 11 11.37 22.65 -11.05
N VAL A 12 11.40 21.49 -11.71
CA VAL A 12 12.65 20.71 -11.84
C VAL A 12 13.19 20.93 -13.25
N PRO A 13 14.31 21.67 -13.41
CA PRO A 13 14.95 21.85 -14.70
C PRO A 13 15.78 20.60 -15.04
N GLY A 14 15.35 19.87 -16.06
CA GLY A 14 16.07 18.73 -16.60
C GLY A 14 15.28 18.10 -17.74
N GLU A 15 15.68 18.39 -18.98
CA GLU A 15 15.19 17.70 -20.18
C GLU A 15 15.58 16.22 -20.09
N VAL A 16 14.63 15.41 -19.65
CA VAL A 16 14.50 14.03 -20.09
C VAL A 16 13.12 14.00 -20.73
N SER A 17 13.04 13.65 -22.02
CA SER A 17 11.78 13.45 -22.74
C SER A 17 11.00 12.35 -22.04
N SER A 18 10.26 12.74 -21.01
CA SER A 18 9.54 11.87 -20.12
C SER A 18 8.11 11.85 -20.63
N ALA A 19 7.56 10.67 -20.86
CA ALA A 19 6.16 10.44 -21.24
C ALA A 19 5.18 10.78 -20.08
N LEU A 20 5.53 11.76 -19.26
CA LEU A 20 4.74 12.22 -18.13
C LEU A 20 3.79 13.31 -18.62
N LEU A 21 2.54 13.21 -18.20
CA LEU A 21 1.56 14.27 -18.39
C LEU A 21 2.09 15.54 -17.70
N PRO A 22 2.11 16.70 -18.40
CA PRO A 22 2.45 17.97 -17.77
C PRO A 22 1.55 18.24 -16.55
N MET A 23 2.11 18.87 -15.51
CA MET A 23 1.33 19.27 -14.32
C MET A 23 0.11 20.17 -14.67
N GLY A 24 0.20 20.92 -15.77
CA GLY A 24 -0.93 21.69 -16.29
C GLY A 24 -2.10 20.80 -16.73
N ASP A 25 -1.83 19.67 -17.38
CA ASP A 25 -2.85 18.74 -17.83
C ASP A 25 -3.41 17.90 -16.67
N MET A 26 -2.59 17.57 -15.67
CA MET A 26 -3.09 16.99 -14.42
C MET A 26 -4.09 17.90 -13.71
N ASN A 27 -3.77 19.19 -13.57
CA ASN A 27 -4.71 20.15 -12.98
C ASN A 27 -5.99 20.31 -13.82
N ARG A 28 -5.91 20.14 -15.15
CA ARG A 28 -7.10 20.09 -16.00
C ARG A 28 -7.95 18.87 -15.72
N LEU A 29 -7.34 17.68 -15.63
CA LEU A 29 -8.06 16.45 -15.27
C LEU A 29 -8.76 16.58 -13.91
N LEU A 30 -8.09 17.12 -12.90
CA LEU A 30 -8.71 17.38 -11.59
C LEU A 30 -9.87 18.37 -11.66
N ALA A 31 -9.75 19.41 -12.50
CA ALA A 31 -10.82 20.36 -12.72
C ALA A 31 -12.03 19.70 -13.43
N GLU A 32 -11.77 18.79 -14.37
CA GLU A 32 -12.79 18.01 -15.07
C GLU A 32 -13.50 17.02 -14.14
N GLU A 33 -12.78 16.21 -13.36
CA GLU A 33 -13.34 15.34 -12.32
C GLU A 33 -14.24 16.13 -11.35
N SER A 34 -13.75 17.30 -10.92
CA SER A 34 -14.50 18.19 -10.06
C SER A 34 -15.77 18.73 -10.73
N ARG A 35 -15.72 19.03 -12.03
CA ARG A 35 -16.86 19.49 -12.82
C ARG A 35 -17.91 18.39 -12.96
N GLU A 36 -17.49 17.19 -13.35
CA GLU A 36 -18.37 16.02 -13.51
C GLU A 36 -19.05 15.63 -12.21
N LEU A 37 -18.32 15.62 -11.08
CA LEU A 37 -18.92 15.31 -9.78
C LEU A 37 -19.98 16.34 -9.38
N ARG A 38 -19.74 17.64 -9.64
CA ARG A 38 -20.75 18.68 -9.39
C ARG A 38 -21.97 18.50 -10.28
N GLU A 39 -21.75 18.22 -11.56
CA GLU A 39 -22.83 17.99 -12.52
C GLU A 39 -23.70 16.80 -12.07
N LYS A 40 -23.07 15.70 -11.64
CA LYS A 40 -23.78 14.55 -11.06
C LYS A 40 -24.57 14.92 -9.81
N CYS A 41 -24.02 15.75 -8.92
CA CYS A 41 -24.74 16.24 -7.75
C CYS A 41 -25.97 17.09 -8.13
N THR A 42 -25.86 17.94 -9.16
CA THR A 42 -26.99 18.73 -9.65
C THR A 42 -28.06 17.86 -10.30
N GLU A 43 -27.67 16.86 -11.09
CA GLU A 43 -28.57 15.87 -11.68
C GLU A 43 -29.36 15.13 -10.60
N LEU A 44 -28.68 14.61 -9.58
CA LEU A 44 -29.30 13.92 -8.44
C LEU A 44 -30.24 14.84 -7.64
N SER A 45 -29.91 16.13 -7.54
CA SER A 45 -30.77 17.10 -6.88
C SER A 45 -32.11 17.30 -7.60
N THR A 46 -32.12 17.13 -8.93
CA THR A 46 -33.35 17.21 -9.74
C THR A 46 -34.10 15.89 -9.88
N ALA A 47 -33.38 14.76 -9.83
CA ALA A 47 -33.96 13.44 -10.02
C ALA A 47 -34.70 12.90 -8.78
N PHE A 48 -34.31 13.34 -7.58
CA PHE A 48 -34.92 12.88 -6.34
C PHE A 48 -36.03 13.83 -5.85
N PRO A 49 -37.13 13.29 -5.31
CA PRO A 49 -38.26 14.10 -4.84
C PRO A 49 -37.86 14.94 -3.61
N ALA A 50 -38.44 16.14 -3.51
CA ALA A 50 -38.36 16.96 -2.30
C ALA A 50 -39.39 16.48 -1.25
N GLY A 51 -38.96 16.21 -0.02
CA GLY A 51 -39.87 15.90 1.11
C GLY A 51 -39.66 14.52 1.75
N ASN A 52 -40.74 13.94 2.29
CA ASN A 52 -40.74 12.72 3.12
C ASN A 52 -40.70 11.43 2.28
N ALA A 53 -39.74 11.34 1.36
CA ALA A 53 -39.50 10.15 0.54
C ALA A 53 -38.52 9.20 1.23
N VAL A 54 -38.58 7.91 0.88
CA VAL A 54 -37.68 6.86 1.42
C VAL A 54 -36.22 7.13 1.07
N ALA A 55 -35.95 7.85 -0.03
CA ALA A 55 -34.62 8.30 -0.40
C ALA A 55 -34.65 9.77 -0.78
N SER A 56 -33.71 10.53 -0.23
CA SER A 56 -33.53 11.96 -0.46
C SER A 56 -32.35 12.26 -1.39
N ALA A 57 -32.38 13.41 -2.06
CA ALA A 57 -31.24 13.91 -2.85
C ALA A 57 -29.94 13.97 -2.03
N ALA A 58 -30.04 14.35 -0.74
CA ALA A 58 -28.89 14.45 0.14
C ALA A 58 -28.23 13.08 0.42
N GLU A 59 -29.03 12.02 0.54
CA GLU A 59 -28.50 10.65 0.70
C GLU A 59 -27.86 10.15 -0.60
N ALA A 60 -28.50 10.40 -1.74
CA ALA A 60 -27.96 10.03 -3.04
C ALA A 60 -26.61 10.72 -3.33
N ILE A 61 -26.51 12.02 -3.06
CA ILE A 61 -25.27 12.80 -3.22
C ILE A 61 -24.16 12.25 -2.30
N ARG A 62 -24.47 11.97 -1.03
CA ARG A 62 -23.51 11.37 -0.11
C ARG A 62 -23.03 10.01 -0.59
N ALA A 63 -23.95 9.14 -1.02
CA ALA A 63 -23.61 7.81 -1.51
C ALA A 63 -22.69 7.86 -2.74
N VAL A 64 -22.99 8.72 -3.71
CA VAL A 64 -22.15 8.91 -4.90
C VAL A 64 -20.80 9.52 -4.55
N THR A 65 -20.77 10.52 -3.68
CA THR A 65 -19.50 11.14 -3.25
C THR A 65 -18.60 10.13 -2.53
N LEU A 66 -19.14 9.33 -1.62
CA LEU A 66 -18.38 8.31 -0.89
C LEU A 66 -17.85 7.20 -1.81
N ARG A 67 -18.66 6.80 -2.80
CA ARG A 67 -18.22 5.86 -3.83
C ARG A 67 -17.06 6.43 -4.65
N HIS A 68 -17.19 7.66 -5.14
CA HIS A 68 -16.13 8.34 -5.87
C HIS A 68 -14.85 8.46 -5.03
N CYS A 69 -14.95 8.83 -3.75
CA CYS A 69 -13.79 8.86 -2.85
C CYS A 69 -13.10 7.49 -2.74
N THR A 70 -13.87 6.41 -2.71
CA THR A 70 -13.31 5.05 -2.63
C THR A 70 -12.57 4.68 -3.91
N GLU A 71 -13.13 5.04 -5.07
CA GLU A 71 -12.50 4.84 -6.38
C GLU A 71 -11.18 5.64 -6.48
N VAL A 72 -11.18 6.91 -6.05
CA VAL A 72 -9.96 7.74 -6.01
C VAL A 72 -8.90 7.17 -5.08
N CYS A 73 -9.28 6.70 -3.88
CA CYS A 73 -8.36 6.04 -2.96
C CYS A 73 -7.76 4.76 -3.55
N GLY A 74 -8.54 3.99 -4.31
CA GLY A 74 -8.07 2.79 -5.01
C GLY A 74 -7.03 3.13 -6.06
N LEU A 75 -7.32 4.10 -6.93
CA LEU A 75 -6.38 4.58 -7.95
C LEU A 75 -5.09 5.13 -7.35
N TRP A 76 -5.19 5.82 -6.20
CA TRP A 76 -4.01 6.31 -5.48
C TRP A 76 -3.14 5.16 -4.95
N MET A 77 -3.75 4.13 -4.37
CA MET A 77 -3.04 2.94 -3.89
C MET A 77 -2.30 2.25 -5.03
N GLU A 78 -2.97 2.01 -6.16
CA GLU A 78 -2.37 1.42 -7.35
C GLU A 78 -1.19 2.25 -7.89
N ALA A 79 -1.33 3.59 -7.89
CA ALA A 79 -0.27 4.49 -8.33
C ALA A 79 0.96 4.43 -7.40
N VAL A 80 0.75 4.42 -6.08
CA VAL A 80 1.83 4.30 -5.10
C VAL A 80 2.52 2.94 -5.25
N ASP A 81 1.76 1.84 -5.32
CA ASP A 81 2.31 0.49 -5.52
C ASP A 81 3.15 0.39 -6.79
N TYR A 82 2.69 1.01 -7.88
CA TYR A 82 3.44 1.07 -9.13
C TYR A 82 4.77 1.81 -8.97
N ILE A 83 4.75 3.00 -8.35
CA ILE A 83 5.95 3.82 -8.13
C ILE A 83 6.93 3.07 -7.22
N GLU A 84 6.46 2.50 -6.11
CA GLU A 84 7.28 1.72 -5.20
C GLU A 84 7.89 0.50 -5.89
N GLY A 85 7.10 -0.23 -6.68
CA GLY A 85 7.58 -1.37 -7.46
C GLY A 85 8.63 -0.98 -8.49
N MET A 86 8.45 0.16 -9.18
CA MET A 86 9.43 0.70 -10.12
C MET A 86 10.73 1.07 -9.41
N LEU A 87 10.65 1.84 -8.31
CA LEU A 87 11.83 2.26 -7.54
C LEU A 87 12.58 1.06 -6.95
N ARG A 88 11.87 0.06 -6.44
CA ARG A 88 12.47 -1.19 -5.94
C ARG A 88 13.28 -1.90 -7.02
N LYS A 89 12.73 -2.04 -8.24
CA LYS A 89 13.44 -2.63 -9.38
C LYS A 89 14.71 -1.85 -9.72
N GLN A 90 14.62 -0.53 -9.80
CA GLN A 90 15.78 0.33 -10.07
C GLN A 90 16.90 0.15 -9.04
N VAL A 91 16.54 0.03 -7.75
CA VAL A 91 17.52 -0.22 -6.68
C VAL A 91 18.15 -1.61 -6.81
N ILE A 92 17.35 -2.64 -7.10
CA ILE A 92 17.86 -4.00 -7.33
C ILE A 92 18.82 -4.03 -8.51
N ASP A 93 18.47 -3.38 -9.62
CA ASP A 93 19.30 -3.32 -10.83
C ASP A 93 20.62 -2.57 -10.57
N ALA A 94 20.58 -1.48 -9.79
CA ALA A 94 21.76 -0.68 -9.45
C ALA A 94 22.74 -1.42 -8.51
N ILE A 95 22.23 -2.21 -7.58
CA ILE A 95 23.04 -2.98 -6.61
C ILE A 95 23.45 -4.34 -7.22
N GLY A 96 22.62 -4.90 -8.09
CA GLY A 96 22.80 -6.22 -8.72
C GLY A 96 22.40 -7.41 -7.83
N LYS A 97 21.79 -7.17 -6.66
CA LYS A 97 21.27 -8.24 -5.78
C LYS A 97 20.11 -7.76 -4.92
N GLU A 98 19.21 -8.68 -4.62
CA GLU A 98 18.19 -8.52 -3.58
C GLU A 98 18.56 -9.38 -2.38
N VAL A 99 18.43 -8.85 -1.16
CA VAL A 99 18.62 -9.61 0.07
C VAL A 99 17.28 -10.22 0.48
N SER A 100 17.19 -11.53 0.42
CA SER A 100 16.02 -12.30 0.84
C SER A 100 16.09 -12.67 2.34
N PRO A 101 14.96 -13.10 2.94
CA PRO A 101 14.98 -13.68 4.28
C PRO A 101 15.93 -14.89 4.41
N ALA A 102 16.13 -15.66 3.33
CA ALA A 102 17.06 -16.79 3.33
C ALA A 102 18.51 -16.33 3.45
N ASP A 103 18.90 -15.30 2.70
CA ASP A 103 20.25 -14.69 2.79
C ASP A 103 20.53 -14.19 4.21
N PHE A 104 19.51 -13.64 4.87
CA PHE A 104 19.62 -13.20 6.25
C PHE A 104 19.74 -14.36 7.24
N ALA A 105 19.00 -15.45 7.05
CA ALA A 105 19.10 -16.65 7.88
C ALA A 105 20.51 -17.26 7.79
N ASP A 106 21.04 -17.40 6.57
CA ASP A 106 22.40 -17.89 6.33
C ASP A 106 23.45 -16.97 6.96
N TYR A 107 23.25 -15.65 6.85
CA TYR A 107 24.09 -14.66 7.50
C TYR A 107 24.12 -14.84 9.02
N MET A 108 22.95 -15.06 9.65
CA MET A 108 22.84 -15.26 11.10
C MET A 108 23.53 -16.56 11.55
N VAL A 109 23.37 -17.66 10.82
CA VAL A 109 24.08 -18.92 11.10
C VAL A 109 25.59 -18.74 10.99
N PHE A 110 26.06 -18.09 9.93
CA PHE A 110 27.48 -17.80 9.74
C PHE A 110 28.05 -16.94 10.87
N HIS A 111 27.33 -15.90 11.30
CA HIS A 111 27.78 -15.04 12.40
C HIS A 111 27.76 -15.75 13.75
N ASN A 112 26.73 -16.55 14.03
CA ASN A 112 26.62 -17.29 15.29
C ASN A 112 27.76 -18.30 15.47
N ARG A 113 28.26 -18.92 14.40
CA ARG A 113 29.46 -19.79 14.45
C ARG A 113 30.73 -19.06 14.91
N LYS A 114 30.80 -17.73 14.73
CA LYS A 114 31.93 -16.92 15.22
C LYS A 114 31.74 -16.46 16.65
N LEU A 115 30.49 -16.34 17.11
CA LEU A 115 30.16 -15.77 18.42
C LEU A 115 29.98 -16.82 19.51
N PHE A 116 29.48 -18.01 19.17
CA PHE A 116 29.17 -19.07 20.11
C PHE A 116 30.00 -20.32 19.82
N ALA A 117 30.45 -21.01 20.86
CA ALA A 117 30.89 -22.39 20.73
C ALA A 117 29.67 -23.29 20.50
N ASP A 118 29.87 -24.46 19.88
CA ASP A 118 28.78 -25.36 19.48
C ASP A 118 27.80 -25.70 20.62
N ALA A 119 28.30 -25.84 21.86
CA ALA A 119 27.48 -26.14 23.03
C ALA A 119 26.54 -24.99 23.47
N TYR A 120 26.78 -23.77 22.98
CA TYR A 120 26.04 -22.56 23.34
C TYR A 120 25.37 -21.90 22.13
N ALA A 121 25.44 -22.53 20.95
CA ALA A 121 24.78 -22.02 19.77
C ALA A 121 23.26 -22.01 19.99
N PRO A 122 22.56 -20.92 19.64
CA PRO A 122 21.11 -20.85 19.79
C PRO A 122 20.45 -21.90 18.89
N SER A 123 19.50 -22.66 19.45
CA SER A 123 18.67 -23.57 18.68
C SER A 123 17.70 -22.79 17.80
N PRO A 124 17.29 -23.34 16.64
CA PRO A 124 16.12 -22.85 15.90
C PRO A 124 14.90 -22.73 16.82
N PHE A 125 13.94 -21.89 16.43
CA PHE A 125 12.75 -21.68 17.25
C PHE A 125 12.05 -23.01 17.52
N CYS A 126 12.04 -23.42 18.79
CA CYS A 126 11.41 -24.65 19.25
C CYS A 126 10.59 -24.36 20.51
N PHE A 127 9.34 -24.79 20.51
CA PHE A 127 8.43 -24.65 21.63
C PHE A 127 7.89 -26.01 22.05
N ALA A 128 8.12 -26.36 23.31
CA ALA A 128 7.61 -27.60 23.90
C ALA A 128 6.11 -27.46 24.19
N VAL A 129 5.28 -28.25 23.51
CA VAL A 129 3.83 -28.28 23.73
C VAL A 129 3.51 -29.10 24.97
N ARG A 130 2.81 -28.48 25.93
CA ARG A 130 2.43 -29.08 27.21
C ARG A 130 0.94 -28.85 27.45
N ARG A 131 0.25 -29.81 28.06
CA ARG A 131 -1.14 -29.63 28.52
C ARG A 131 -1.25 -28.65 29.69
N SER A 132 -0.22 -28.58 30.53
CA SER A 132 -0.14 -27.61 31.62
C SER A 132 1.32 -27.36 32.02
N PRO A 133 1.64 -26.28 32.77
CA PRO A 133 3.01 -25.94 33.15
C PRO A 133 3.74 -27.01 33.96
N LYS A 134 3.00 -27.89 34.65
CA LYS A 134 3.56 -28.95 35.51
C LYS A 134 3.75 -30.28 34.78
N HIS A 135 3.26 -30.41 33.56
CA HIS A 135 3.34 -31.67 32.79
C HIS A 135 4.56 -31.67 31.87
N SER A 136 5.11 -32.86 31.65
CA SER A 136 6.16 -33.09 30.65
C SER A 136 5.69 -32.71 29.24
N PRO A 137 6.60 -32.33 28.32
CA PRO A 137 6.24 -32.06 26.93
C PRO A 137 5.57 -33.28 26.30
N GLU A 138 4.45 -33.06 25.62
CA GLU A 138 3.79 -34.09 24.80
C GLU A 138 4.29 -34.06 23.35
N GLY A 139 4.93 -32.96 22.95
CA GLY A 139 5.54 -32.79 21.65
C GLY A 139 6.28 -31.46 21.57
N THR A 140 6.83 -31.18 20.39
CA THR A 140 7.56 -29.94 20.10
C THR A 140 7.03 -29.36 18.79
N VAL A 141 6.82 -28.05 18.78
CA VAL A 141 6.59 -27.28 17.55
C VAL A 141 7.88 -26.53 17.26
N SER A 142 8.49 -26.80 16.10
CA SER A 142 9.60 -26.00 15.58
C SER A 142 9.15 -25.20 14.37
N ILE A 143 9.77 -24.04 14.17
CA ILE A 143 9.69 -23.28 12.93
C ILE A 143 11.02 -23.46 12.21
N GLU A 144 10.97 -24.13 11.06
CA GLU A 144 12.14 -24.44 10.26
C GLU A 144 11.93 -23.91 8.84
N GLN A 145 13.02 -23.48 8.22
CA GLN A 145 13.01 -23.14 6.81
C GLN A 145 13.11 -24.44 6.00
N THR A 146 12.20 -24.65 5.05
CA THR A 146 12.32 -25.76 4.10
C THR A 146 13.54 -25.53 3.22
N ALA A 147 14.46 -26.49 3.17
CA ALA A 147 15.59 -26.44 2.25
C ALA A 147 15.07 -26.43 0.80
N ALA A 148 15.52 -25.46 0.01
CA ALA A 148 15.23 -25.36 -1.42
C ALA A 148 15.97 -26.43 -2.22
#